data_AF-A0A661BQE3-F1
#
_entry.id   AF-A0A661BQE3-F1
#
_cell.length_a   1.000
_cell.length_b   1.000
_cell.length_c   1.000
_cell.angle_alpha   90.00
_cell.angle_beta   90.00
_cell.angle_gamma   90.00
#
_symmetry.space_group_name_H-M   'P 1'
#
loop_
_entity.id
_entity.type
_entity.pdbx_description
1 polymer ?
#
loop_
_entity_poly.entity_id
_entity_poly.type
_entity_poly.pdbx_seq_one_letter_code
_entity_poly.pdbx_strand_id
1 'polypeptide(L)'
;MLNEIKWAARQRLQYIELMAYYTGVITRSDIARAFGISDAAATKDLKFYNDIAPENLLYKHNVFGFVPTSAFKEVFADLSPAVVLPMIEANLSVFGGPNQD
;
A
#
# COMPACT_ATOMS: atom_id res chain seq x y z
N MET A 1 -15.74 -7.98 -7.35
CA MET A 1 -15.06 -6.66 -7.24
C MET A 1 -13.65 -6.77 -6.68
N LEU A 2 -13.40 -7.20 -5.42
CA LEU A 2 -12.02 -7.37 -4.93
C LEU A 2 -11.24 -8.52 -5.59
N ASN A 3 -11.95 -9.58 -6.00
CA ASN A 3 -11.36 -10.76 -6.64
C ASN A 3 -10.97 -10.55 -8.12
N GLU A 4 -11.34 -9.42 -8.73
CA GLU A 4 -11.02 -9.09 -10.14
C GLU A 4 -9.80 -8.16 -10.27
N ILE A 5 -9.21 -7.76 -9.14
CA ILE A 5 -8.03 -6.89 -9.13
C ILE A 5 -6.85 -7.71 -9.62
N LYS A 6 -6.24 -7.24 -10.73
CA LYS A 6 -5.02 -7.83 -11.27
C LYS A 6 -3.96 -7.90 -10.17
N TRP A 7 -3.23 -9.01 -10.14
CA TRP A 7 -2.23 -9.30 -9.12
C TRP A 7 -1.27 -8.12 -8.85
N ALA A 8 -0.71 -7.52 -9.90
CA ALA A 8 0.20 -6.38 -9.75
C ALA A 8 -0.45 -5.15 -9.10
N ALA A 9 -1.73 -4.89 -9.35
CA ALA A 9 -2.47 -3.82 -8.67
C ALA A 9 -2.74 -4.18 -7.21
N ARG A 10 -3.08 -5.45 -6.93
CA ARG A 10 -3.28 -5.92 -5.55
C ARG A 10 -2.03 -5.72 -4.70
N GLN A 11 -0.84 -5.98 -5.23
CA GLN A 11 0.41 -5.74 -4.51
C GLN A 11 0.65 -4.27 -4.15
N ARG A 12 0.30 -3.35 -5.05
CA ARG A 12 0.41 -1.91 -4.77
C ARG A 12 -0.55 -1.48 -3.67
N LEU A 13 -1.74 -2.06 -3.63
CA LEU A 13 -2.71 -1.81 -2.56
C LEU A 13 -2.24 -2.39 -1.21
N GLN A 14 -1.63 -3.58 -1.22
CA GLN A 14 -0.99 -4.15 -0.03
C GLN A 14 0.16 -3.28 0.48
N TYR A 15 0.97 -2.74 -0.42
CA TYR A 15 2.06 -1.83 -0.07
C TYR A 15 1.54 -0.53 0.55
N ILE A 16 0.44 0.03 0.02
CA ILE A 16 -0.21 1.21 0.62
C ILE A 16 -0.58 0.95 2.08
N GLU A 17 -1.21 -0.19 2.36
CA GLU A 17 -1.62 -0.56 3.72
C GLU A 17 -0.43 -0.79 4.64
N LEU A 18 0.56 -1.56 4.17
CA LEU A 18 1.77 -1.88 4.92
C LEU A 18 2.50 -0.61 5.36
N MET A 19 2.76 0.30 4.42
CA MET A 19 3.48 1.53 4.70
C MET A 19 2.65 2.48 5.56
N ALA A 20 1.37 2.68 5.25
CA ALA A 20 0.52 3.52 6.09
C ALA A 20 0.49 3.02 7.54
N TYR A 21 0.38 1.72 7.76
CA TYR A 21 0.29 1.13 9.09
C TYR A 21 1.62 1.17 9.85
N TYR A 22 2.70 0.68 9.24
CA TYR A 22 3.99 0.51 9.93
C TYR A 22 4.87 1.76 9.91
N THR A 23 4.78 2.60 8.88
CA THR A 23 5.58 3.83 8.78
C THR A 23 4.78 5.11 9.03
N GLY A 24 3.47 5.01 9.21
CA GLY A 24 2.58 6.13 9.56
C GLY A 24 2.30 7.11 8.42
N VAL A 25 2.88 6.89 7.24
CA VAL A 25 2.64 7.71 6.05
C VAL A 25 2.94 6.91 4.79
N ILE A 26 2.13 7.12 3.76
CA ILE A 26 2.40 6.66 2.40
C ILE A 26 2.22 7.84 1.44
N THR A 27 3.23 8.05 0.58
CA THR A 27 3.17 9.08 -0.47
C THR A 27 3.04 8.45 -1.85
N ARG A 28 2.62 9.26 -2.82
CA ARG A 28 2.65 8.89 -4.24
C ARG A 28 4.04 8.46 -4.69
N SER A 29 5.08 9.18 -4.25
CA SER A 29 6.47 8.94 -4.64
C SER A 29 7.05 7.66 -4.03
N ASP A 30 6.51 7.18 -2.91
CA ASP A 30 6.89 5.88 -2.36
C ASP A 30 6.38 4.74 -3.24
N ILE A 31 5.13 4.81 -3.68
CA ILE A 31 4.53 3.80 -4.58
C ILE A 31 5.22 3.84 -5.95
N ALA A 32 5.41 5.03 -6.52
CA ALA A 32 6.04 5.18 -7.83
C ALA A 32 7.45 4.58 -7.85
N ARG A 33 8.25 4.85 -6.81
CA ARG A 33 9.60 4.33 -6.65
C ARG A 33 9.63 2.83 -6.38
N ALA A 34 8.78 2.33 -5.49
CA ALA A 34 8.75 0.92 -5.13
C ALA A 34 8.37 0.02 -6.32
N PHE A 35 7.49 0.48 -7.20
CA PHE A 35 6.96 -0.32 -8.31
C PHE A 35 7.47 0.10 -9.70
N GLY A 36 8.33 1.12 -9.79
CA GLY A 36 8.85 1.61 -11.07
C GLY A 36 7.75 2.16 -12.01
N ILE A 37 6.70 2.77 -11.44
CA ILE A 37 5.56 3.32 -12.19
C ILE A 37 5.56 4.85 -12.17
N SER A 38 4.78 5.47 -13.06
CA SER A 38 4.63 6.92 -13.07
C SER A 38 3.84 7.45 -11.87
N ASP A 39 4.08 8.71 -11.52
CA ASP A 39 3.30 9.44 -10.51
C ASP A 39 1.79 9.41 -10.79
N ALA A 40 1.40 9.50 -12.07
CA ALA A 40 0.00 9.43 -12.46
C ALA A 40 -0.62 8.05 -12.18
N ALA A 41 0.14 6.97 -12.36
CA ALA A 41 -0.32 5.61 -12.03
C ALA A 41 -0.42 5.42 -10.51
N ALA A 42 0.60 5.83 -9.75
CA ALA A 42 0.56 5.79 -8.29
C ALA A 42 -0.60 6.62 -7.68
N THR A 43 -0.91 7.78 -8.28
CA THR A 43 -2.07 8.59 -7.87
C THR A 43 -3.39 7.85 -8.11
N LYS A 44 -3.51 7.12 -9.23
CA LYS A 44 -4.69 6.29 -9.51
C LYS A 44 -4.82 5.16 -8.49
N ASP A 45 -3.71 4.53 -8.09
CA ASP A 45 -3.74 3.48 -7.06
C ASP A 45 -4.18 4.02 -5.69
N LEU A 46 -3.66 5.18 -5.25
CA LEU A 46 -4.09 5.84 -4.00
C LEU A 46 -5.58 6.22 -4.04
N LYS A 47 -6.04 6.77 -5.17
CA LYS A 47 -7.46 7.09 -5.34
C LYS A 47 -8.31 5.82 -5.28
N PHE A 48 -7.91 4.78 -6.00
CA PHE A 48 -8.64 3.51 -6.03
C PHE A 48 -8.70 2.85 -4.65
N TYR A 49 -7.60 2.87 -3.90
CA TYR A 49 -7.58 2.44 -2.51
C TYR A 49 -8.58 3.22 -1.66
N ASN A 50 -8.58 4.56 -1.76
CA ASN A 50 -9.47 5.42 -1.00
C ASN A 50 -10.94 5.25 -1.39
N ASP A 51 -11.24 4.91 -2.64
CA ASP A 51 -12.60 4.59 -3.09
C ASP A 51 -13.13 3.28 -2.45
N ILE A 52 -12.22 2.34 -2.12
CA ILE A 52 -12.56 1.05 -1.49
C ILE A 52 -12.60 1.16 0.03
N ALA A 53 -11.66 1.90 0.62
CA ALA A 53 -11.48 2.04 2.06
C ALA A 53 -11.42 3.54 2.45
N PRO A 54 -12.54 4.28 2.32
CA PRO A 54 -12.56 5.74 2.45
C PRO A 54 -12.23 6.25 3.85
N GLU A 55 -12.35 5.40 4.87
CA GLU A 55 -12.04 5.76 6.26
C GLU A 55 -10.58 5.44 6.64
N ASN A 56 -9.83 4.71 5.81
CA ASN A 56 -8.49 4.24 6.21
C ASN A 56 -7.43 5.33 6.17
N LEU A 57 -7.48 6.23 5.19
CA LEU A 57 -6.41 7.18 4.95
C LEU A 57 -6.92 8.62 4.90
N LEU A 58 -6.14 9.53 5.47
CA LEU A 58 -6.39 10.96 5.39
C LEU A 58 -5.19 11.64 4.75
N TYR A 59 -5.44 12.45 3.71
CA TYR A 59 -4.39 13.28 3.13
C TYR A 59 -3.98 14.39 4.09
N LYS A 60 -2.68 14.55 4.29
CA LYS A 60 -2.08 15.58 5.16
C LYS A 60 -1.04 16.38 4.38
N HIS A 61 -1.33 17.67 4.20
CA HIS A 61 -0.49 18.59 3.43
C HIS A 61 0.94 18.76 3.99
N ASN A 62 1.13 18.67 5.31
CA ASN A 62 2.43 18.87 5.95
C ASN A 62 3.45 17.74 5.66
N VAL A 63 2.97 16.54 5.36
CA VAL A 63 3.81 15.39 4.97
C VAL A 63 3.66 15.03 3.49
N PHE A 64 2.87 15.83 2.73
CA PHE A 64 2.56 15.60 1.32
C PHE A 64 2.14 14.15 1.02
N GLY A 65 1.36 13.55 1.93
CA GLY A 65 1.10 12.13 1.95
C GLY A 65 -0.20 11.77 2.66
N PHE A 66 -0.49 10.48 2.67
CA PHE A 66 -1.66 9.90 3.32
C PHE A 66 -1.23 9.23 4.62
N VAL A 67 -1.91 9.54 5.71
CA VAL A 67 -1.66 8.96 7.03
C VAL A 67 -2.83 8.03 7.42
N PRO A 68 -2.59 6.95 8.18
CA PRO A 68 -3.66 6.10 8.67
C PRO A 68 -4.55 6.91 9.64
N THR A 69 -5.86 6.66 9.58
CA THR A 69 -6.80 7.20 10.56
C THR A 69 -6.90 6.26 11.78
N SER A 70 -7.62 6.69 12.81
CA SER A 70 -7.98 5.81 13.94
C SER A 70 -8.96 4.70 13.57
N ALA A 71 -9.61 4.77 12.41
CA ALA A 71 -10.54 3.77 11.89
C ALA A 71 -9.87 2.82 10.87
N PHE A 72 -8.55 2.93 10.67
CA PHE A 72 -7.83 2.11 9.70
C PHE A 72 -8.06 0.62 9.95
N LYS A 73 -8.44 -0.09 8.89
CA LYS A 73 -8.56 -1.56 8.86
C LYS A 73 -8.11 -2.12 7.52
N GLU A 74 -7.15 -3.02 7.53
CA GLU A 74 -6.61 -3.65 6.31
C GLU A 74 -7.67 -4.39 5.49
N VAL A 75 -7.58 -4.26 4.17
CA VAL A 75 -8.46 -4.85 3.16
C VAL A 75 -7.68 -5.79 2.24
N PHE A 76 -6.39 -5.52 1.98
CA PHE A 76 -5.58 -6.22 0.98
C PHE A 76 -4.43 -7.04 1.56
N ALA A 77 -3.79 -6.54 2.62
CA ALA A 77 -2.62 -7.13 3.29
C ALA A 77 -3.03 -7.82 4.59
N ASP A 78 -2.26 -8.85 4.97
CA ASP A 78 -2.23 -9.32 6.35
C ASP A 78 -1.15 -8.51 7.06
N LEU A 79 -1.57 -7.60 7.94
CA LEU A 79 -0.67 -6.71 8.68
C LEU A 79 -0.23 -7.30 10.02
N SER A 80 -0.55 -8.56 10.31
CA SER A 80 -0.07 -9.19 11.54
C SER A 80 1.47 -9.19 11.57
N PRO A 81 2.09 -8.93 12.73
CA PRO A 81 3.55 -8.93 12.85
C PRO A 81 4.19 -10.25 12.40
N ALA A 82 3.48 -11.37 12.55
CA ALA A 82 3.94 -12.69 12.10
C ALA A 82 4.16 -12.78 10.59
N VAL A 83 3.39 -12.02 9.79
CA VAL A 83 3.53 -11.93 8.33
C VAL A 83 4.53 -10.83 7.96
N VAL A 84 4.43 -9.67 8.59
CA VAL A 84 5.19 -8.48 8.16
C VAL A 84 6.63 -8.48 8.63
N LEU A 85 6.94 -8.91 9.86
CA LEU A 85 8.31 -8.84 10.38
C LEU A 85 9.31 -9.65 9.55
N PRO A 86 9.01 -10.90 9.13
CA PRO A 86 9.91 -11.65 8.25
C PRO A 86 10.15 -10.95 6.90
N MET A 87 9.15 -10.24 6.37
CA MET A 87 9.32 -9.47 5.14
C MET A 87 10.28 -8.29 5.32
N ILE A 88 10.14 -7.55 6.43
CA ILE A 88 11.03 -6.43 6.77
C ILE A 88 12.45 -6.96 6.99
N GLU A 89 12.62 -8.07 7.72
CA GLU A 89 13.91 -8.73 7.94
C GLU A 89 14.58 -9.11 6.61
N ALA A 90 13.81 -9.69 5.70
CA ALA A 90 14.28 -10.05 4.35
C ALA A 90 14.49 -8.82 3.43
N ASN A 91 14.25 -7.59 3.92
CA ASN A 91 14.24 -6.35 3.13
C ASN A 91 13.30 -6.40 1.91
N LEU A 92 12.22 -7.18 2.00
CA LEU A 92 11.17 -7.30 0.98
C LEU A 92 10.14 -6.20 1.22
N SER A 93 10.42 -4.98 0.75
CA SER A 93 9.40 -3.92 0.76
C SER A 93 8.37 -4.08 -0.36
N VAL A 94 8.69 -4.84 -1.41
CA VAL A 94 7.78 -5.19 -2.49
C VAL A 94 7.44 -6.67 -2.34
N PHE A 95 6.16 -6.97 -2.07
CA PHE A 95 5.65 -8.35 -2.09
C PHE A 95 6.10 -9.00 -3.41
N GLY A 96 6.70 -10.19 -3.34
CA GLY A 96 7.48 -10.79 -4.43
C GLY A 96 6.76 -10.83 -5.78
N GLY A 97 7.54 -10.76 -6.87
CA GLY A 97 7.08 -10.87 -8.27
C GLY A 97 6.21 -12.11 -8.55
N PRO A 98 5.47 -12.16 -9.67
CA PRO A 98 4.64 -13.30 -10.04
C PRO A 98 5.46 -14.50 -10.55
N ASN A 99 6.78 -14.52 -10.29
CA ASN A 99 7.69 -15.60 -10.66
C ASN A 99 8.37 -16.12 -9.40
N GLN A 100 7.65 -16.92 -8.62
CA GLN A 100 8.23 -18.10 -8.02
C GLN A 100 7.49 -19.27 -8.66
N ASP A 101 8.27 -20.03 -9.43
CA ASP A 101 7.97 -21.07 -10.42
C ASP A 101 7.45 -20.61 -11.80
#